data_AF-A0A0F9P2E9-F1
#
_entry.id   AF-A0A0F9P2E9-F1
#
_cell.length_a   1.000
_cell.length_b   1.000
_cell.length_c   1.000
_cell.angle_alpha   90.00
_cell.angle_beta   90.00
_cell.angle_gamma   90.00
#
_symmetry.space_group_name_H-M   'P 1'
#
loop_
_entity.id
_entity.type
_entity.pdbx_description
1 polymer ?
#
loop_
_entity_poly.entity_id
_entity_poly.type
_entity_poly.pdbx_seq_one_letter_code
_entity_poly.pdbx_strand_id
1 'polypeptide(L)'
;MADEFKLRLSYLVENGFFRESFQGGQINIDQANPGRGGYVQTIGTSEETVDFGDVTTEGLLFMRNLDANNFITFGPDSTGMKVVGKLKPGEVAFFRVDPAVVLKAKADTASCKLDVRLYED
;
A
#
# COMPACT_ATOMS: atom_id res chain seq x y z
N MET A 1 1.99 26.61 -7.66
CA MET A 1 2.23 25.19 -7.33
C MET A 1 3.47 25.19 -6.46
N ALA A 2 3.32 24.92 -5.16
CA ALA A 2 4.39 25.09 -4.18
C ALA A 2 4.80 23.79 -3.48
N ASP A 3 4.01 22.72 -3.61
CA ASP A 3 4.20 21.50 -2.82
C ASP A 3 4.12 20.30 -3.79
N GLU A 4 5.27 19.87 -4.31
CA GLU A 4 5.42 18.72 -5.21
C GLU A 4 6.41 17.72 -4.58
N PHE A 5 6.06 16.43 -4.55
CA PHE A 5 7.02 15.38 -4.22
C PHE A 5 7.46 14.60 -5.47
N LYS A 6 8.71 14.16 -5.43
CA LYS A 6 9.36 13.45 -6.53
C LYS A 6 9.32 11.95 -6.26
N LEU A 7 8.72 11.21 -7.18
CA LEU A 7 8.65 9.76 -7.09
C LEU A 7 9.48 9.12 -8.20
N ARG A 8 10.22 8.07 -7.84
CA ARG A 8 10.87 7.17 -8.80
C ARG A 8 10.66 5.72 -8.35
N LEU A 9 10.05 4.92 -9.22
CA LEU A 9 9.88 3.48 -9.02
C LEU A 9 10.86 2.71 -9.90
N SER A 10 11.49 1.68 -9.37
CA SER A 10 12.27 0.71 -10.14
C SER A 10 12.06 -0.69 -9.61
N TYR A 11 12.10 -1.69 -10.50
CA TYR A 11 12.13 -3.09 -10.11
C TYR A 11 13.15 -3.87 -10.92
N LEU A 12 13.57 -5.00 -10.36
CA LEU A 12 14.39 -6.02 -11.01
C LEU A 12 13.76 -7.37 -10.68
N VAL A 13 13.49 -8.17 -11.70
CA VAL A 13 13.05 -9.55 -11.59
C VAL A 13 14.17 -10.43 -12.12
N GLU A 14 14.69 -11.31 -11.27
CA GLU A 14 15.69 -12.30 -11.66
C GLU A 14 15.20 -13.69 -11.27
N ASN A 15 15.06 -14.57 -12.26
CA ASN A 15 14.76 -15.99 -12.06
C ASN A 15 15.55 -16.82 -13.07
N GLY A 16 16.76 -17.23 -12.68
CA GLY A 16 17.71 -17.92 -13.55
C GLY A 16 18.13 -17.05 -14.75
N PHE A 17 17.76 -17.49 -15.96
CA PHE A 17 18.01 -16.73 -17.20
C PHE A 17 16.97 -15.65 -17.48
N PHE A 18 15.80 -15.69 -16.83
CA PHE A 18 14.80 -14.63 -16.96
C PHE A 18 15.25 -13.44 -16.13
N ARG A 19 15.57 -12.33 -16.80
CA ARG A 19 15.94 -11.07 -16.18
C ARG A 19 15.16 -9.95 -16.83
N GLU A 20 14.43 -9.21 -16.02
CA GLU A 20 13.70 -8.03 -16.44
C GLU A 20 13.97 -6.92 -15.44
N SER A 21 14.22 -5.71 -15.93
CA SER A 21 14.38 -4.55 -15.07
C SER A 21 13.56 -3.39 -15.60
N PHE A 22 12.92 -2.68 -14.69
CA PHE A 22 12.27 -1.43 -14.95
C PHE A 22 12.95 -0.33 -14.15
N GLN A 23 13.30 0.75 -14.83
CA GLN A 23 13.72 1.99 -14.18
C GLN A 23 12.76 3.09 -14.63
N GLY A 24 11.83 3.45 -13.76
CA GLY A 24 10.94 4.57 -13.98
C GLY A 24 11.73 5.88 -14.07
N GLY A 25 11.24 6.77 -14.92
CA GLY A 25 11.58 8.18 -14.86
C GLY A 25 11.09 8.79 -13.54
N GLN A 26 11.66 9.93 -13.18
CA GLN A 26 11.12 10.70 -12.07
C GLN A 26 9.80 11.34 -12.51
N ILE A 27 8.77 11.19 -11.69
CA ILE A 27 7.53 11.95 -11.83
C ILE A 27 7.43 12.94 -10.67
N ASN A 28 6.86 14.10 -10.95
CA ASN A 28 6.45 15.04 -9.91
C ASN A 28 4.96 14.80 -9.67
N ILE A 29 4.59 14.67 -8.40
CA ILE A 29 3.20 14.55 -7.96
C ILE A 29 2.90 15.80 -7.16
N ASP A 30 1.85 16.51 -7.57
CA ASP A 30 1.32 17.65 -6.81
C ASP A 30 0.77 17.16 -5.49
N GLN A 31 0.97 17.93 -4.43
CA GLN A 31 0.49 17.61 -3.10
C GLN A 31 -0.14 18.87 -2.52
N ALA A 32 -1.46 18.87 -2.29
CA ALA A 32 -2.16 20.06 -1.80
C ALA A 32 -1.69 20.51 -0.41
N ASN A 33 -1.32 19.54 0.45
CA ASN A 33 -0.69 19.79 1.75
C ASN A 33 0.46 18.79 1.95
N PRO A 34 1.66 19.23 2.37
CA PRO A 34 2.77 18.32 2.62
C PRO A 34 2.46 17.43 3.84
N GLY A 35 2.03 16.20 3.56
CA GLY A 35 1.55 15.27 4.56
C GLY A 35 1.78 13.80 4.19
N ARG A 36 1.98 12.99 5.22
CA ARG A 36 1.97 11.54 5.13
C ARG A 36 1.38 10.99 6.41
N GLY A 37 0.51 10.00 6.27
CA GLY A 37 0.04 9.18 7.39
C GLY A 37 0.47 7.72 7.27
N GLY A 38 -0.11 6.92 8.16
CA GLY A 38 0.08 5.49 8.24
C GLY A 38 1.10 5.07 9.29
N TYR A 39 0.91 3.84 9.75
CA TYR A 39 1.69 3.21 10.81
C TYR A 39 1.71 1.69 10.59
N VAL A 40 2.41 0.97 11.47
CA VAL A 40 2.37 -0.49 11.45
C VAL A 40 1.08 -0.95 12.13
N GLN A 41 0.12 -1.38 11.32
CA GLN A 41 -1.16 -1.89 11.81
C GLN A 41 -1.08 -3.41 12.03
N THR A 42 -1.75 -3.89 13.07
CA THR A 42 -1.96 -5.33 13.25
C THR A 42 -3.25 -5.70 12.52
N ILE A 43 -3.17 -6.61 11.55
CA ILE A 43 -4.32 -7.08 10.78
C ILE A 43 -4.72 -8.46 11.28
N GLY A 44 -5.93 -8.59 11.80
CA GLY A 44 -6.52 -9.85 12.27
C GLY A 44 -7.06 -10.76 11.15
N THR A 45 -7.66 -11.89 11.54
CA THR A 45 -8.32 -12.84 10.62
C THR A 45 -9.74 -12.44 10.23
N SER A 46 -10.23 -11.34 10.79
CA SER A 46 -11.45 -10.66 10.38
C SER A 46 -11.08 -9.48 9.49
N GLU A 47 -12.03 -9.01 8.67
CA GLU A 47 -11.81 -7.81 7.86
C GLU A 47 -11.66 -6.58 8.76
N GLU A 48 -10.56 -5.86 8.57
CA GLU A 48 -10.24 -4.65 9.32
C GLU A 48 -9.99 -3.50 8.35
N THR A 49 -10.48 -2.31 8.70
CA THR A 49 -10.18 -1.10 7.95
C THR A 49 -8.69 -0.79 8.08
N VAL A 50 -8.03 -0.57 6.94
CA VAL A 50 -6.65 -0.08 6.91
C VAL A 50 -6.67 1.39 7.32
N ASP A 51 -5.97 1.72 8.39
CA ASP A 51 -5.90 3.09 8.86
C ASP A 51 -4.77 3.84 8.15
N PHE A 52 -5.13 4.94 7.52
CA PHE A 52 -4.21 5.82 6.82
C PHE A 52 -3.65 6.92 7.73
N GLY A 53 -4.09 7.02 8.99
CA GLY A 53 -3.70 8.05 9.95
C GLY A 53 -4.32 9.41 9.62
N ASP A 54 -3.69 10.47 10.13
CA ASP A 54 -4.14 11.85 9.94
C ASP A 54 -3.75 12.39 8.55
N VAL A 55 -4.44 11.89 7.53
CA VAL A 55 -4.39 12.37 6.13
C VAL A 55 -5.75 12.94 5.74
N THR A 56 -5.73 14.09 5.09
CA THR A 56 -6.90 14.83 4.62
C THR A 56 -7.31 14.43 3.22
N THR A 57 -6.33 14.08 2.37
CA THR A 57 -6.55 13.69 0.98
C THR A 57 -5.78 12.41 0.68
N GLU A 58 -6.48 11.36 0.22
CA GLU A 58 -5.80 10.12 -0.15
C GLU A 58 -5.10 10.24 -1.50
N GLY A 59 -3.83 9.82 -1.54
CA GLY A 59 -3.02 9.82 -2.74
C GLY A 59 -2.30 8.49 -2.95
N LEU A 60 -0.99 8.48 -2.73
CA LEU A 60 -0.14 7.34 -3.05
C LEU A 60 0.06 6.43 -1.84
N LEU A 61 -0.31 5.17 -1.97
CA LEU A 61 -0.25 4.17 -0.90
C LEU A 61 0.91 3.20 -1.09
N PHE A 62 1.72 3.05 -0.05
CA PHE A 62 2.66 1.96 0.13
C PHE A 62 2.16 1.03 1.24
N MET A 63 2.16 -0.27 0.95
CA MET A 63 1.90 -1.31 1.93
C MET A 63 2.98 -2.39 1.89
N ARG A 64 3.35 -2.92 3.04
CA ARG A 64 4.24 -4.09 3.13
C ARG A 64 3.79 -5.05 4.22
N ASN A 65 3.68 -6.32 3.86
CA ASN A 65 3.48 -7.38 4.84
C ASN A 65 4.81 -7.66 5.55
N LEU A 66 4.86 -7.42 6.87
CA LEU A 66 6.04 -7.66 7.70
C LEU A 66 6.05 -9.06 8.33
N ASP A 67 5.00 -9.86 8.11
CA ASP A 67 4.97 -11.25 8.54
C ASP A 67 5.89 -12.13 7.68
N ALA A 68 6.44 -13.17 8.29
CA ALA A 68 7.39 -14.09 7.66
C ALA A 68 6.72 -15.32 7.01
N ASN A 69 5.50 -15.68 7.41
CA ASN A 69 4.87 -16.94 7.06
C ASN A 69 3.44 -16.81 6.53
N ASN A 70 2.70 -15.80 6.97
CA ASN A 70 1.31 -15.59 6.64
C ASN A 70 1.12 -14.47 5.59
N PHE A 71 -0.01 -14.50 4.89
CA PHE A 71 -0.36 -13.50 3.88
C PHE A 71 -1.54 -12.63 4.30
N ILE A 72 -1.60 -11.45 3.69
CA ILE A 72 -2.69 -10.48 3.85
C ILE A 72 -3.39 -10.32 2.51
N THR A 73 -4.72 -10.39 2.48
CA THR A 73 -5.52 -9.92 1.34
C THR A 73 -6.06 -8.53 1.62
N PHE A 74 -6.24 -7.73 0.57
CA PHE A 74 -6.74 -6.37 0.68
C PHE A 74 -7.64 -5.99 -0.48
N GLY A 75 -8.50 -5.00 -0.26
CA GLY A 75 -9.30 -4.36 -1.29
C GLY A 75 -10.41 -3.47 -0.72
N PRO A 76 -11.18 -2.78 -1.59
CA PRO A 76 -12.14 -1.79 -1.16
C PRO A 76 -13.35 -2.44 -0.48
N ASP A 77 -13.95 -1.69 0.45
CA ASP A 77 -15.25 -2.01 1.01
C ASP A 77 -16.37 -1.49 0.10
N SER A 78 -17.31 -2.35 -0.24
CA SER A 78 -18.53 -1.98 -0.99
C SER A 78 -19.79 -2.54 -0.34
N THR A 79 -19.69 -3.71 0.29
CA THR A 79 -20.69 -4.38 1.16
C THR A 79 -20.01 -5.49 1.97
N GLY A 80 -18.74 -5.29 2.32
CA GLY A 80 -17.75 -6.32 2.62
C GLY A 80 -16.54 -6.18 1.68
N MET A 81 -15.37 -6.61 2.16
CA MET A 81 -14.11 -6.47 1.42
C MET A 81 -14.16 -7.24 0.10
N LYS A 82 -13.96 -6.54 -1.03
CA LYS A 82 -13.72 -7.17 -2.33
C LYS A 82 -12.22 -7.31 -2.52
N VAL A 83 -11.72 -8.54 -2.51
CA VAL A 83 -10.28 -8.81 -2.64
C VAL A 83 -9.79 -8.36 -4.02
N VAL A 84 -8.83 -7.43 -4.04
CA VAL A 84 -8.16 -6.94 -5.25
C VAL A 84 -6.72 -7.41 -5.30
N GLY A 85 -6.08 -7.58 -4.14
CA GLY A 85 -4.69 -8.00 -4.06
C GLY A 85 -4.39 -8.89 -2.86
N LYS A 86 -3.20 -9.50 -2.93
CA LYS A 86 -2.61 -10.31 -1.86
C LYS A 86 -1.16 -9.90 -1.68
N LEU A 87 -0.75 -9.74 -0.43
CA LEU A 87 0.64 -9.55 0.00
C LEU A 87 1.11 -10.82 0.69
N LYS A 88 1.97 -11.59 0.03
CA LYS A 88 2.67 -12.72 0.68
C LYS A 88 3.70 -12.18 1.70
N PRO A 89 4.31 -13.06 2.51
CA PRO A 89 5.37 -12.66 3.42
C PRO A 89 6.43 -11.76 2.78
N GLY A 90 6.66 -10.58 3.35
CA GLY A 90 7.66 -9.62 2.90
C GLY A 90 7.32 -8.82 1.64
N GLU A 91 6.24 -9.14 0.91
CA GLU A 91 5.87 -8.46 -0.32
C GLU A 91 5.34 -7.03 -0.08
N VAL A 92 5.45 -6.22 -1.14
CA VAL A 92 5.02 -4.82 -1.15
C VAL A 92 3.92 -4.59 -2.18
N ALA A 93 3.01 -3.68 -1.87
CA ALA A 93 2.06 -3.11 -2.82
C ALA A 93 2.24 -1.60 -2.86
N PHE A 94 2.19 -1.04 -4.06
CA PHE A 94 2.38 0.38 -4.27
C PHE A 94 1.48 0.87 -5.40
N PHE A 95 0.48 1.68 -5.06
CA PHE A 95 -0.57 2.13 -5.98
C PHE A 95 -1.24 3.40 -5.46
N ARG A 96 -2.03 4.06 -6.31
CA ARG A 96 -2.83 5.23 -5.92
C ARG A 96 -4.19 4.78 -5.40
N VAL A 97 -4.66 5.42 -4.34
CA VAL A 97 -5.99 5.19 -3.76
C VAL A 97 -6.88 6.34 -4.18
N ASP A 98 -8.08 6.03 -4.69
CA ASP A 98 -9.05 7.08 -4.98
C ASP A 98 -9.57 7.70 -3.68
N PRO A 99 -9.83 9.02 -3.65
CA PRO A 99 -10.32 9.69 -2.46
C PRO A 99 -11.58 9.04 -1.87
N ALA A 100 -11.67 9.00 -0.55
CA ALA A 100 -12.77 8.41 0.23
C ALA A 100 -12.98 6.88 0.07
N VAL A 101 -12.08 6.15 -0.60
CA VAL A 101 -12.13 4.68 -0.62
C VAL A 101 -11.73 4.11 0.73
N VAL A 102 -12.64 3.34 1.34
CA VAL A 102 -12.33 2.55 2.53
C VAL A 102 -11.62 1.28 2.11
N LEU A 103 -10.31 1.22 2.32
CA LEU A 103 -9.52 0.01 2.10
C LEU A 103 -9.64 -0.92 3.32
N LYS A 104 -9.93 -2.18 3.09
CA LYS A 104 -9.89 -3.24 4.11
C LYS A 104 -8.77 -4.23 3.84
N ALA A 105 -8.28 -4.83 4.91
CA ALA A 105 -7.31 -5.91 4.88
C ALA A 105 -7.75 -7.05 5.81
N LYS A 106 -7.29 -8.26 5.49
CA LYS A 106 -7.53 -9.47 6.29
C LYS A 106 -6.32 -10.40 6.20
N ALA A 107 -5.88 -10.90 7.35
CA ALA A 107 -4.87 -11.94 7.44
C ALA A 107 -5.53 -13.33 7.33
N ASP A 108 -4.78 -14.33 6.86
CA ASP A 108 -5.33 -15.68 6.63
C ASP A 108 -5.42 -16.51 7.91
N THR A 109 -4.29 -16.97 8.46
CA THR A 109 -4.27 -17.92 9.59
C THR A 109 -4.09 -17.26 10.97
N ALA A 110 -3.35 -16.17 11.05
CA ALA A 110 -3.05 -15.45 12.29
C ALA A 110 -2.78 -13.96 12.02
N SER A 111 -2.81 -13.14 13.07
CA SER A 111 -2.61 -11.70 12.92
C SER A 111 -1.25 -11.37 12.30
N CYS A 112 -1.23 -10.48 11.31
CA CYS A 112 -0.02 -10.03 10.63
C CYS A 112 0.26 -8.56 10.93
N LYS A 113 1.51 -8.12 10.77
CA LYS A 113 1.87 -6.69 10.84
C LYS A 113 1.95 -6.13 9.42
N LEU A 114 1.17 -5.10 9.13
CA LEU A 114 1.13 -4.39 7.86
C LEU A 114 1.75 -3.00 8.05
N ASP A 115 2.85 -2.68 7.36
CA ASP A 115 3.38 -1.32 7.28
C ASP A 115 2.58 -0.55 6.23
N VAL A 116 1.90 0.51 6.66
CA VAL A 116 1.03 1.36 5.82
C VAL A 116 1.62 2.75 5.77
N ARG A 117 1.72 3.31 4.56
CA ARG A 117 2.21 4.67 4.34
C ARG A 117 1.40 5.32 3.22
N LEU A 118 0.61 6.32 3.56
CA LEU A 118 -0.16 7.08 2.58
C LEU A 118 0.41 8.49 2.47
N TYR A 119 0.73 8.90 1.26
CA TYR A 119 1.15 10.26 0.92
C TYR A 119 -0.05 11.02 0.36
N GLU A 120 -0.26 12.26 0.82
CA GLU A 120 -1.36 13.09 0.32
C GLU A 120 -1.13 13.51 -1.14
N ASP A 121 -2.24 13.83 -1.81
CA ASP A 121 -2.33 14.41 -3.15
C ASP A 121 -2.86 15.85 -3.10
#